data_AF-H9WDF5-F1
#
_entry.id   AF-H9WDF5-F1
#
_cell.length_a   1.000
_cell.length_b   1.000
_cell.length_c   1.000
_cell.angle_alpha   90.00
_cell.angle_beta   90.00
_cell.angle_gamma   90.00
#
_symmetry.space_group_name_H-M   'P 1'
#
loop_
_entity.id
_entity.type
_entity.pdbx_description
1 polymer ?
#
loop_
_entity_poly.entity_id
_entity_poly.type
_entity_poly.pdbx_seq_one_letter_code
_entity_poly.pdbx_strand_id
1 'polypeptide(L)'
;VSHIIIHGIHVHDCRPAGNAMVRDSPTHYGWRTISDGDGISIFGGSDVWVDHVSLSNCADGLIDAIMGSTGITISNSHFTHHDKAILLGASDSYTPDVKMRVTIAYNHFGKGLVQRMPRCRHGYFHVVNNDYTHWEMYAIGGSANPTINSQGNRFSA
;
A
#
# COMPACT_ATOMS: atom_id res chain seq x y z
N VAL A 1 2.80 11.65 -10.13
CA VAL A 1 3.24 10.96 -11.38
C VAL A 1 2.15 10.00 -11.82
N SER A 2 2.16 9.54 -13.07
CA SER A 2 1.21 8.52 -13.54
C SER A 2 1.83 7.51 -14.49
N HIS A 3 1.12 6.41 -14.77
CA HIS A 3 1.54 5.34 -15.69
C HIS A 3 2.82 4.63 -15.22
N ILE A 4 2.79 4.13 -13.99
CA ILE A 4 3.94 3.47 -13.37
C ILE A 4 3.63 1.98 -13.15
N ILE A 5 4.57 1.12 -13.52
CA ILE A 5 4.55 -0.30 -13.21
C ILE A 5 5.72 -0.60 -12.27
N ILE A 6 5.42 -1.21 -11.12
CA ILE A 6 6.40 -1.72 -10.17
C ILE A 6 6.23 -3.24 -10.16
N HIS A 7 7.17 -3.97 -10.75
CA HIS A 7 7.02 -5.39 -10.99
C HIS A 7 8.29 -6.20 -10.78
N GLY A 8 8.15 -7.40 -10.21
CA GLY A 8 9.22 -8.40 -10.13
C GLY A 8 10.35 -8.05 -9.18
N ILE A 9 10.08 -7.22 -8.16
CA ILE A 9 11.08 -6.77 -7.19
C ILE A 9 10.82 -7.28 -5.78
N HIS A 10 11.90 -7.42 -5.02
CA HIS A 10 11.88 -7.80 -3.61
C HIS A 10 12.26 -6.57 -2.80
N VAL A 11 11.37 -6.10 -1.93
CA VAL A 11 11.57 -4.91 -1.10
C VAL A 11 11.45 -5.29 0.37
N HIS A 12 12.53 -5.12 1.12
CA HIS A 12 12.57 -5.46 2.53
C HIS A 12 13.57 -4.62 3.30
N ASP A 13 13.42 -4.58 4.62
CA ASP A 13 14.34 -3.88 5.52
C ASP A 13 14.48 -2.37 5.23
N CYS A 14 13.45 -1.75 4.63
CA CYS A 14 13.43 -0.32 4.41
C CYS A 14 13.58 0.43 5.74
N ARG A 15 14.42 1.48 5.74
CA ARG A 15 14.70 2.30 6.92
C ARG A 15 14.42 3.77 6.63
N PRO A 16 14.06 4.56 7.66
CA PRO A 16 14.02 6.00 7.54
C PRO A 16 15.36 6.55 7.05
N ALA A 17 15.31 7.40 6.04
CA ALA A 17 16.46 8.13 5.52
C ALA A 17 16.00 9.53 5.09
N GLY A 18 16.92 10.47 4.95
CA GLY A 18 16.59 11.82 4.51
C GLY A 18 17.54 12.86 5.05
N ASN A 19 17.04 14.09 5.21
CA ASN A 19 17.84 15.29 5.48
C ASN A 19 18.93 15.46 4.43
N ALA A 20 18.51 15.35 3.17
CA ALA A 20 19.39 15.36 2.02
C ALA A 20 18.73 16.05 0.82
N MET A 21 19.58 16.54 -0.08
CA MET A 21 19.14 16.94 -1.41
C MET A 21 18.91 15.69 -2.26
N VAL A 22 17.68 15.48 -2.71
CA VAL A 22 17.29 14.33 -3.55
C VAL A 22 16.86 14.84 -4.91
N ARG A 23 17.41 14.23 -5.96
CA ARG A 23 17.00 14.46 -7.34
C ARG A 23 15.71 13.69 -7.62
N ASP A 24 14.67 14.37 -8.08
CA ASP A 24 13.35 13.78 -8.38
C ASP A 24 12.99 13.87 -9.87
N SER A 25 13.82 14.52 -10.68
CA SER A 25 13.76 14.50 -12.14
C SER A 25 15.15 14.78 -12.75
N PRO A 26 15.35 14.61 -14.07
CA PRO A 26 16.65 14.91 -14.70
C PRO A 26 17.15 16.35 -14.47
N THR A 27 16.25 17.30 -14.20
CA THR A 27 16.57 18.73 -14.11
C THR A 27 16.24 19.36 -12.76
N HIS A 28 15.67 18.62 -11.81
CA HIS A 28 15.26 19.15 -10.51
C HIS A 28 15.76 18.26 -9.36
N TYR A 29 16.20 18.93 -8.28
CA TYR A 29 16.52 18.33 -7.00
C TYR A 29 16.03 19.24 -5.89
N GLY A 30 15.61 18.66 -4.77
CA GLY A 30 15.03 19.40 -3.65
C GLY A 30 15.44 18.79 -2.31
N TRP A 31 15.34 19.60 -1.25
CA TRP A 31 15.55 19.12 0.11
C TRP A 31 14.40 18.18 0.50
N ARG A 32 14.73 17.00 1.01
CA ARG A 32 13.76 16.03 1.54
C ARG A 32 14.08 15.74 3.00
N THR A 33 13.05 15.83 3.84
CA THR A 33 13.11 15.46 5.26
C THR A 33 13.18 13.93 5.40
N ILE A 34 13.20 13.46 6.64
CA ILE A 34 13.19 12.03 6.96
C ILE A 34 11.91 11.39 6.40
N SER A 35 12.07 10.28 5.69
CA SER A 35 11.00 9.38 5.26
C SER A 35 10.61 8.39 6.36
N ASP A 36 9.38 7.88 6.34
CA ASP A 36 8.91 6.91 7.33
C ASP A 36 9.56 5.52 7.20
N GLY A 37 10.07 5.19 6.01
CA GLY A 37 10.72 3.91 5.74
C GLY A 37 9.75 2.84 5.24
N ASP A 38 8.76 3.25 4.44
CA ASP A 38 7.86 2.35 3.72
C ASP A 38 8.58 1.54 2.63
N GLY A 39 8.00 0.41 2.25
CA GLY A 39 8.42 -0.34 1.07
C GLY A 39 8.18 0.45 -0.23
N ILE A 40 6.90 0.74 -0.51
CA ILE A 40 6.45 1.50 -1.68
C ILE A 40 5.49 2.60 -1.22
N SER A 41 5.83 3.87 -1.50
CA SER A 41 4.98 5.02 -1.18
C SER A 41 4.48 5.72 -2.45
N ILE A 42 3.15 5.82 -2.60
CA ILE A 42 2.44 6.41 -3.73
C ILE A 42 1.72 7.68 -3.26
N PHE A 43 2.39 8.81 -3.46
CA PHE A 43 1.90 10.13 -3.03
C PHE A 43 1.31 10.92 -4.21
N GLY A 44 -0.02 11.06 -4.26
CA GLY A 44 -0.70 11.78 -5.35
C GLY A 44 -0.46 11.18 -6.74
N GLY A 45 -0.34 9.85 -6.82
CA GLY A 45 -0.11 9.11 -8.06
C GLY A 45 -1.41 8.63 -8.73
N SER A 46 -1.43 8.52 -10.06
CA SER A 46 -2.53 7.87 -10.79
C SER A 46 -2.05 6.77 -11.71
N ASP A 47 -2.89 5.79 -12.01
CA ASP A 47 -2.60 4.74 -13.00
C ASP A 47 -1.29 3.99 -12.66
N VAL A 48 -1.30 3.36 -11.48
CA VAL A 48 -0.14 2.64 -10.92
C VAL A 48 -0.47 1.16 -10.77
N TRP A 49 0.41 0.30 -11.27
CA TRP A 49 0.28 -1.15 -11.13
C TRP A 49 1.46 -1.71 -10.35
N VAL A 50 1.18 -2.28 -9.18
CA VAL A 50 2.14 -2.98 -8.33
C VAL A 50 1.86 -4.47 -8.46
N ASP A 51 2.79 -5.24 -9.03
CA ASP A 51 2.51 -6.61 -9.45
C ASP A 51 3.70 -7.57 -9.25
N HIS A 52 3.45 -8.80 -8.79
CA HIS A 52 4.52 -9.79 -8.56
C HIS A 52 5.70 -9.23 -7.73
N VAL A 53 5.38 -8.46 -6.69
CA VAL A 53 6.39 -7.97 -5.74
C VAL A 53 6.38 -8.81 -4.46
N SER A 54 7.53 -8.89 -3.81
CA SER A 54 7.67 -9.52 -2.48
C SER A 54 8.05 -8.45 -1.47
N LEU A 55 7.22 -8.25 -0.44
CA LEU A 55 7.44 -7.21 0.57
C LEU A 55 7.41 -7.76 2.00
N SER A 56 8.38 -7.32 2.82
CA SER A 56 8.47 -7.70 4.24
C SER A 56 9.32 -6.76 5.07
N ASN A 57 9.12 -6.73 6.39
CA ASN A 57 10.05 -6.17 7.37
C ASN A 57 10.55 -4.74 7.08
N CYS A 58 9.67 -3.85 6.60
CA CYS A 58 10.00 -2.43 6.45
C CYS A 58 9.89 -1.70 7.80
N ALA A 59 10.32 -0.45 7.89
CA ALA A 59 10.26 0.28 9.16
C ALA A 59 8.84 0.77 9.50
N ASP A 60 8.04 1.16 8.51
CA ASP A 60 6.64 1.56 8.72
C ASP A 60 5.64 0.75 7.90
N GLY A 61 5.23 1.17 6.70
CA GLY A 61 4.31 0.45 5.80
C GLY A 61 5.01 -0.46 4.79
N LEU A 62 4.32 -1.47 4.23
CA LEU A 62 4.81 -2.13 3.00
C LEU A 62 4.38 -1.34 1.77
N ILE A 63 3.10 -0.99 1.66
CA ILE A 63 2.57 -0.14 0.59
C ILE A 63 1.66 0.93 1.16
N ASP A 64 2.00 2.19 0.92
CA ASP A 64 1.20 3.34 1.30
C ASP A 64 0.75 4.12 0.06
N ALA A 65 -0.55 4.33 -0.10
CA ALA A 65 -1.12 5.16 -1.17
C ALA A 65 -2.00 6.26 -0.58
N ILE A 66 -1.60 7.51 -0.75
CA ILE A 66 -2.18 8.66 -0.05
C ILE A 66 -2.29 9.89 -0.95
N MET A 67 -2.92 10.96 -0.43
CA MET A 67 -2.89 12.30 -1.04
C MET A 67 -3.55 12.36 -2.42
N GLY A 68 -4.74 11.76 -2.53
CA GLY A 68 -5.55 11.78 -3.74
C GLY A 68 -5.09 10.79 -4.80
N SER A 69 -4.25 9.82 -4.44
CA SER A 69 -3.86 8.70 -5.30
C SER A 69 -5.08 7.88 -5.73
N THR A 70 -5.10 7.41 -6.99
CA THR A 70 -6.26 6.67 -7.53
C THR A 70 -5.88 5.85 -8.78
N GLY A 71 -6.73 4.91 -9.20
CA GLY A 71 -6.44 4.05 -10.36
C GLY A 71 -5.26 3.12 -10.09
N ILE A 72 -5.27 2.48 -8.91
CA ILE A 72 -4.18 1.61 -8.47
C ILE A 72 -4.64 0.15 -8.52
N THR A 73 -3.78 -0.74 -9.03
CA THR A 73 -3.94 -2.19 -8.86
C THR A 73 -2.73 -2.74 -8.12
N ILE A 74 -2.97 -3.49 -7.04
CA ILE A 74 -1.97 -4.25 -6.30
C ILE A 74 -2.29 -5.72 -6.50
N SER A 75 -1.47 -6.45 -7.25
CA SER A 75 -1.76 -7.82 -7.64
C SER A 75 -0.62 -8.81 -7.58
N ASN A 76 -0.97 -10.11 -7.50
CA ASN A 76 -0.02 -11.23 -7.58
C ASN A 76 1.19 -11.11 -6.65
N SER A 77 1.05 -10.36 -5.55
CA SER A 77 2.17 -10.00 -4.68
C SER A 77 2.16 -10.82 -3.40
N HIS A 78 3.33 -10.92 -2.76
CA HIS A 78 3.52 -11.69 -1.54
C HIS A 78 3.96 -10.78 -0.40
N PHE A 79 3.17 -10.78 0.68
CA PHE A 79 3.39 -9.95 1.87
C PHE A 79 3.63 -10.84 3.08
N THR A 80 4.69 -10.60 3.85
CA THR A 80 5.00 -11.38 5.06
C THR A 80 5.73 -10.56 6.12
N HIS A 81 5.74 -11.05 7.37
CA HIS A 81 6.59 -10.56 8.47
C HIS A 81 6.56 -9.03 8.64
N HIS A 82 5.38 -8.47 8.87
CA HIS A 82 5.22 -7.02 8.95
C HIS A 82 3.94 -6.61 9.70
N ASP A 83 4.01 -5.53 10.48
CA ASP A 83 2.84 -5.06 11.23
C ASP A 83 1.80 -4.37 10.31
N LYS A 84 2.22 -3.32 9.60
CA LYS A 84 1.34 -2.43 8.82
C LYS A 84 1.48 -2.72 7.32
N ALA A 85 0.70 -3.67 6.79
CA ALA A 85 0.91 -4.11 5.40
C ALA A 85 0.58 -3.01 4.36
N ILE A 86 -0.68 -2.63 4.21
CA ILE A 86 -1.15 -1.74 3.14
C ILE A 86 -2.05 -0.63 3.71
N LEU A 87 -1.64 0.63 3.59
CA LEU A 87 -2.46 1.80 3.94
C LEU A 87 -2.97 2.52 2.69
N LEU A 88 -4.30 2.67 2.60
CA LEU A 88 -4.96 3.37 1.51
C LEU A 88 -5.73 4.57 2.07
N GLY A 89 -5.13 5.75 1.95
CA GLY A 89 -5.56 7.01 2.55
C GLY A 89 -5.04 7.21 3.98
N ALA A 90 -4.38 8.35 4.25
CA ALA A 90 -3.63 8.61 5.50
C ALA A 90 -4.45 9.24 6.62
N SER A 91 -5.45 10.07 6.29
CA SER A 91 -6.14 10.92 7.25
C SER A 91 -7.65 10.89 7.09
N ASP A 92 -8.37 10.84 8.21
CA ASP A 92 -9.84 10.92 8.23
C ASP A 92 -10.34 12.30 7.75
N SER A 93 -9.50 13.35 7.82
CA SER A 93 -9.85 14.70 7.36
C SER A 93 -9.49 14.99 5.90
N TYR A 94 -8.76 14.09 5.22
CA TYR A 94 -8.32 14.33 3.84
C TYR A 94 -9.38 13.84 2.84
N THR A 95 -10.42 14.65 2.66
CA THR A 95 -11.56 14.36 1.78
C THR A 95 -11.23 14.17 0.29
N PRO A 96 -10.11 14.67 -0.29
CA PRO A 96 -9.77 14.33 -1.66
C PRO A 96 -9.58 12.83 -1.92
N ASP A 97 -9.36 12.01 -0.89
CA ASP A 97 -9.27 10.54 -1.01
C ASP A 97 -10.63 9.87 -1.29
N VAL A 98 -11.76 10.58 -1.26
CA VAL A 98 -13.07 10.04 -1.69
C VAL A 98 -13.04 9.56 -3.15
N LYS A 99 -12.17 10.14 -3.99
CA LYS A 99 -11.98 9.71 -5.39
C LYS A 99 -11.05 8.50 -5.54
N MET A 100 -10.43 8.03 -4.47
CA MET A 100 -9.47 6.92 -4.50
C MET A 100 -10.20 5.64 -4.95
N ARG A 101 -9.63 4.98 -5.95
CA ARG A 101 -10.08 3.68 -6.44
C ARG A 101 -8.90 2.74 -6.51
N VAL A 102 -8.96 1.63 -5.77
CA VAL A 102 -7.89 0.64 -5.70
C VAL A 102 -8.46 -0.77 -5.83
N THR A 103 -7.79 -1.59 -6.63
CA THR A 103 -8.04 -3.04 -6.72
C THR A 103 -6.90 -3.78 -6.03
N ILE A 104 -7.23 -4.69 -5.12
CA ILE A 104 -6.30 -5.57 -4.41
C ILE A 104 -6.66 -6.99 -4.83
N ALA A 105 -5.86 -7.62 -5.69
CA ALA A 105 -6.25 -8.87 -6.34
C ALA A 105 -5.16 -9.94 -6.35
N TYR A 106 -5.51 -11.21 -6.09
CA TYR A 106 -4.57 -12.34 -6.25
C TYR A 106 -3.31 -12.28 -5.38
N ASN A 107 -3.31 -11.48 -4.32
CA ASN A 107 -2.18 -11.40 -3.42
C ASN A 107 -2.19 -12.55 -2.41
N HIS A 108 -1.00 -12.95 -1.99
CA HIS A 108 -0.81 -13.84 -0.86
C HIS A 108 -0.38 -13.02 0.37
N PHE A 109 -1.29 -12.91 1.34
CA PHE A 109 -1.02 -12.36 2.66
C PHE A 109 -0.59 -13.51 3.58
N GLY A 110 0.74 -13.65 3.67
CA GLY A 110 1.41 -14.77 4.31
C GLY A 110 1.63 -14.58 5.81
N LYS A 111 2.48 -15.43 6.37
CA LYS A 111 2.76 -15.48 7.82
C LYS A 111 3.39 -14.20 8.35
N GLY A 112 3.16 -13.96 9.65
CA GLY A 112 3.77 -12.85 10.40
C GLY A 112 3.24 -11.48 10.03
N LEU A 113 2.06 -11.41 9.40
CA LEU A 113 1.34 -10.15 9.21
C LEU A 113 0.45 -9.87 10.42
N VAL A 114 0.41 -8.61 10.87
CA VAL A 114 -0.45 -8.21 12.00
C VAL A 114 -1.77 -7.63 11.50
N GLN A 115 -1.70 -6.64 10.60
CA GLN A 115 -2.88 -5.85 10.20
C GLN A 115 -2.74 -5.16 8.83
N ARG A 116 -3.83 -4.48 8.43
CA ARG A 116 -3.91 -3.58 7.27
C ARG A 116 -3.77 -4.26 5.91
N MET A 117 -4.58 -5.26 5.61
CA MET A 117 -4.53 -6.00 4.35
C MET A 117 -5.82 -5.90 3.51
N PRO A 118 -6.31 -4.71 3.11
CA PRO A 118 -5.78 -3.37 3.37
C PRO A 118 -6.44 -2.66 4.57
N ARG A 119 -5.88 -1.51 4.99
CA ARG A 119 -6.58 -0.51 5.81
C ARG A 119 -6.97 0.71 4.96
N CYS A 120 -8.26 0.95 4.83
CA CYS A 120 -8.83 1.89 3.86
C CYS A 120 -9.45 3.15 4.50
N ARG A 121 -9.44 4.26 3.76
CA ARG A 121 -10.21 5.48 4.10
C ARG A 121 -10.91 6.07 2.87
N HIS A 122 -12.11 6.58 3.07
CA HIS A 122 -12.95 7.31 2.09
C HIS A 122 -13.35 6.57 0.82
N GLY A 123 -12.40 6.21 -0.05
CA GLY A 123 -12.64 5.78 -1.43
C GLY A 123 -13.30 4.40 -1.60
N TYR A 124 -13.13 3.84 -2.80
CA TYR A 124 -13.64 2.52 -3.17
C TYR A 124 -12.49 1.52 -3.33
N PHE A 125 -12.66 0.35 -2.71
CA PHE A 125 -11.64 -0.68 -2.63
C PHE A 125 -12.24 -2.02 -3.01
N HIS A 126 -11.78 -2.61 -4.12
CA HIS A 126 -12.15 -3.96 -4.52
C HIS A 126 -11.07 -4.93 -4.06
N VAL A 127 -11.39 -5.73 -3.06
CA VAL A 127 -10.49 -6.75 -2.50
C VAL A 127 -10.96 -8.10 -3.02
N VAL A 128 -10.25 -8.67 -3.99
CA VAL A 128 -10.75 -9.83 -4.75
C VAL A 128 -9.74 -10.97 -4.87
N ASN A 129 -10.17 -12.21 -4.61
CA ASN A 129 -9.37 -13.43 -4.83
C ASN A 129 -7.97 -13.41 -4.18
N ASN A 130 -7.82 -12.78 -3.01
CA ASN A 130 -6.57 -12.84 -2.23
C ASN A 130 -6.62 -14.03 -1.25
N ASP A 131 -5.45 -14.60 -0.95
CA ASP A 131 -5.29 -15.66 0.06
C ASP A 131 -4.68 -15.10 1.33
N TYR A 132 -5.38 -15.23 2.46
CA TYR A 132 -4.98 -14.76 3.78
C TYR A 132 -4.75 -15.97 4.68
N THR A 133 -3.49 -16.20 5.05
CA THR A 133 -3.13 -17.45 5.74
C THR A 133 -3.12 -17.34 7.26
N HIS A 134 -2.69 -16.21 7.83
CA HIS A 134 -2.76 -15.88 9.27
C HIS A 134 -2.61 -14.36 9.45
N TRP A 135 -3.35 -13.76 10.39
CA TRP A 135 -3.14 -12.38 10.83
C TRP A 135 -3.32 -12.25 12.34
N GLU A 136 -2.55 -11.37 12.98
CA GLU A 136 -2.57 -11.26 14.45
C GLU A 136 -3.68 -10.34 15.00
N MET A 137 -4.12 -9.33 14.22
CA MET A 137 -5.11 -8.35 14.68
C MET A 137 -6.36 -8.29 13.79
N TYR A 138 -6.22 -7.92 12.51
CA TYR A 138 -7.32 -7.98 11.54
C TYR A 138 -6.77 -8.05 10.11
N ALA A 139 -7.49 -8.71 9.20
CA ALA A 139 -7.16 -8.72 7.79
C ALA A 139 -7.53 -7.38 7.11
N ILE A 140 -8.82 -7.13 6.88
CA ILE A 140 -9.33 -5.97 6.14
C ILE A 140 -10.02 -5.00 7.10
N GLY A 141 -9.74 -3.70 7.00
CA GLY A 141 -10.35 -2.70 7.88
C GLY A 141 -10.33 -1.29 7.29
N GLY A 142 -10.89 -0.32 8.02
CA GLY A 142 -10.88 1.07 7.58
C GLY A 142 -11.53 2.06 8.54
N SER A 143 -11.37 3.35 8.25
CA SER A 143 -12.00 4.49 8.95
C SER A 143 -12.47 5.54 7.94
N ALA A 144 -13.32 6.48 8.34
CA ALA A 144 -13.85 7.52 7.46
C ALA A 144 -14.63 6.99 6.23
N ASN A 145 -15.60 6.10 6.49
CA ASN A 145 -16.60 5.63 5.53
C ASN A 145 -16.05 5.09 4.18
N PRO A 146 -15.05 4.18 4.17
CA PRO A 146 -14.59 3.57 2.94
C PRO A 146 -15.63 2.58 2.40
N THR A 147 -15.73 2.44 1.08
CA THR A 147 -16.47 1.34 0.47
C THR A 147 -15.53 0.18 0.19
N ILE A 148 -15.68 -0.92 0.91
CA ILE A 148 -14.86 -2.13 0.75
C ILE A 148 -15.72 -3.24 0.16
N ASN A 149 -15.42 -3.63 -1.08
CA ASN A 149 -16.03 -4.78 -1.74
C ASN A 149 -15.10 -5.99 -1.64
N SER A 150 -15.36 -6.89 -0.69
CA SER A 150 -14.61 -8.13 -0.51
C SER A 150 -15.27 -9.28 -1.27
N GLN A 151 -14.58 -9.86 -2.26
CA GLN A 151 -15.13 -10.86 -3.17
C GLN A 151 -14.17 -12.04 -3.39
N GLY A 152 -14.59 -13.27 -3.11
CA GLY A 152 -13.81 -14.47 -3.46
C GLY A 152 -12.46 -14.63 -2.72
N ASN A 153 -12.22 -13.86 -1.66
CA ASN A 153 -11.03 -14.00 -0.83
C ASN A 153 -11.11 -15.26 0.04
N ARG A 154 -9.97 -15.91 0.28
CA ARG A 154 -9.84 -17.01 1.24
C ARG A 154 -9.25 -16.49 2.54
N PHE A 155 -9.94 -16.73 3.64
CA PHE A 155 -9.51 -16.33 4.99
C PHE A 155 -9.27 -17.57 5.84
N SER A 156 -8.01 -17.80 6.20
CA SER A 156 -7.61 -18.78 7.22
C SER A 156 -7.14 -18.00 8.44
N ALA A 157 -7.93 -18.04 9.52
CA ALA A 157 -7.61 -17.40 10.79
C ALA A 157 -6.78 -18.31 11.69
#